data_AF-A0A2I0GMG1-F1
#
_entry.id   AF-A0A2I0GMG1-F1
#
_cell.length_a   1.000
_cell.length_b   1.000
_cell.length_c   1.000
_cell.angle_alpha   90.00
_cell.angle_beta   90.00
_cell.angle_gamma   90.00
#
_symmetry.space_group_name_H-M   'P 1'
#
loop_
_entity.id
_entity.type
_entity.pdbx_description
1 polymer ?
#
loop_
_entity_poly.entity_id
_entity_poly.type
_entity_poly.pdbx_seq_one_letter_code
_entity_poly.pdbx_strand_id
1 'polypeptide(L)'
;MYRYFSEKLYIELKKYFQGNTSESTIKNGIARIGVNERSEIKDVLEKVFKGNKTFIRNLEKKERIICETVYGLTLSANISSLLSTLNQEMERTFSNVKYIAPLRATAERYYRHQDLQVKEIDHTGSNLAMLLRSFSTKENERFAQWTSENFGFKVRVEELGLHYALQIQTEDDPKEYNINDMGFGFSQILPIVASIWMETSKPKNGSRIRNISIIFAIEQPELHLHPEYQAKLAKMFVLVINAAKEKNISLKIIFETHSNTMIDTLGDCIEDGDLEAQDVNIVLFAKEFNSSTTNIKFSHFNNDGFLEEWPIGFFSGRR
;
A
#
# COMPACT_ATOMS: atom_id res chain seq x y z
N MET A 1 0.02 34.78 -9.96
CA MET A 1 -1.29 34.10 -10.14
C MET A 1 -2.12 34.15 -8.85
N TYR A 2 -1.64 33.64 -7.71
CA TYR A 2 -2.31 33.70 -6.39
C TYR A 2 -2.85 35.08 -5.98
N ARG A 3 -2.00 36.13 -6.02
CA ARG A 3 -2.40 37.51 -5.64
C ARG A 3 -3.55 38.07 -6.48
N TYR A 4 -3.62 37.68 -7.75
CA TYR A 4 -4.63 38.19 -8.68
C TYR A 4 -6.02 37.58 -8.41
N PHE A 5 -6.07 36.27 -8.13
CA PHE A 5 -7.33 35.59 -7.80
C PHE A 5 -7.84 35.98 -6.41
N SER A 6 -6.94 36.15 -5.43
CA SER A 6 -7.34 36.56 -4.08
C SER A 6 -7.85 38.00 -4.01
N GLU A 7 -7.30 38.93 -4.80
CA GLU A 7 -7.81 40.31 -4.87
C GLU A 7 -9.19 40.39 -5.51
N LYS A 8 -9.42 39.67 -6.63
CA LYS A 8 -10.74 39.65 -7.29
C LYS A 8 -11.83 39.08 -6.38
N LEU A 9 -11.55 37.96 -5.72
CA LEU A 9 -12.50 37.31 -4.82
C LEU A 9 -12.73 38.13 -3.54
N TYR A 10 -11.71 38.86 -3.06
CA TYR A 10 -11.87 39.82 -1.95
C TYR A 10 -12.79 40.99 -2.33
N ILE A 11 -12.60 41.59 -3.51
CA ILE A 11 -13.45 42.67 -4.01
C ILE A 11 -14.91 42.20 -4.09
N GLU A 12 -15.12 40.96 -4.53
CA GLU A 12 -16.45 40.35 -4.57
C GLU A 12 -17.04 40.19 -3.17
N LEU A 13 -16.24 39.69 -2.21
CA LEU A 13 -16.71 39.46 -0.86
C LEU A 13 -17.01 40.76 -0.08
N LYS A 14 -16.23 41.83 -0.31
CA LYS A 14 -16.41 43.14 0.35
C LYS A 14 -17.81 43.72 0.13
N LYS A 15 -18.48 43.40 -0.98
CA LYS A 15 -19.85 43.84 -1.29
C LYS A 15 -20.89 43.38 -0.25
N TYR A 16 -20.59 42.34 0.51
CA TYR A 16 -21.49 41.77 1.50
C TYR A 16 -21.26 42.32 2.92
N PHE A 17 -20.22 43.12 3.14
CA PHE A 17 -19.89 43.75 4.42
C PHE A 17 -20.42 45.20 4.51
N GLN A 18 -20.46 45.76 5.73
CA GLN A 18 -20.75 47.19 5.92
C GLN A 18 -19.65 48.04 5.28
N GLY A 19 -20.02 49.19 4.70
CA GLY A 19 -19.09 50.05 3.95
C GLY A 19 -17.87 50.56 4.72
N ASN A 20 -17.94 50.61 6.06
CA ASN A 20 -16.85 50.97 6.96
C ASN A 20 -16.00 49.78 7.44
N THR A 21 -16.34 48.55 7.05
CA THR A 21 -15.58 47.36 7.46
C THR A 21 -14.20 47.42 6.80
N SER A 22 -13.15 47.46 7.61
CA SER A 22 -11.79 47.55 7.09
C SER A 22 -11.38 46.27 6.38
N GLU A 23 -10.51 46.43 5.39
CA GLU A 23 -9.92 45.32 4.64
C GLU A 23 -9.18 44.33 5.54
N SER A 24 -8.47 44.83 6.54
CA SER A 24 -7.76 44.01 7.52
C SER A 24 -8.70 43.12 8.33
N THR A 25 -9.88 43.63 8.70
CA THR A 25 -10.89 42.85 9.44
C THR A 25 -11.39 41.67 8.61
N ILE A 26 -11.71 41.91 7.33
CA ILE A 26 -12.19 40.86 6.42
C ILE A 26 -11.10 39.82 6.17
N LYS A 27 -9.87 40.25 5.82
CA LYS A 27 -8.75 39.34 5.56
C LYS A 27 -8.38 38.51 6.79
N ASN A 28 -8.33 39.11 7.98
CA ASN A 28 -8.04 38.40 9.23
C ASN A 28 -9.16 37.41 9.59
N GLY A 29 -10.43 37.77 9.32
CA GLY A 29 -11.56 36.86 9.50
C GLY A 29 -11.45 35.63 8.59
N ILE A 30 -11.21 35.82 7.29
CA ILE A 30 -11.04 34.71 6.34
C ILE A 30 -9.84 33.84 6.69
N ALA A 31 -8.71 34.43 7.10
CA ALA A 31 -7.54 33.67 7.53
C ALA A 31 -7.82 32.77 8.75
N ARG A 32 -8.76 33.15 9.63
CA ARG A 32 -9.19 32.34 10.78
C ARG A 32 -10.13 31.19 10.41
N ILE A 33 -10.76 31.24 9.24
CA ILE A 33 -11.61 30.15 8.75
C ILE A 33 -10.72 28.95 8.44
N GLY A 34 -9.63 29.15 7.70
CA GLY A 34 -8.78 28.04 7.24
C GLY A 34 -9.44 27.17 6.16
N VAL A 35 -8.89 25.99 5.90
CA VAL A 35 -9.49 25.00 4.99
C VAL A 35 -10.51 24.18 5.77
N ASN A 36 -11.76 24.13 5.31
CA ASN A 36 -12.85 23.36 5.92
C ASN A 36 -13.66 22.64 4.83
N GLU A 37 -14.51 21.70 5.26
CA GLU A 37 -15.51 21.11 4.38
C GLU A 37 -16.49 22.16 3.86
N ARG A 38 -16.93 22.01 2.61
CA ARG A 38 -17.81 22.98 1.94
C ARG A 38 -19.14 23.18 2.68
N SER A 39 -19.66 22.13 3.32
CA SER A 39 -20.86 22.10 4.14
C SER A 39 -20.75 22.99 5.39
N GLU A 40 -19.56 23.09 5.98
CA GLU A 40 -19.35 23.76 7.27
C GLU A 40 -19.07 25.26 7.16
N ILE A 41 -18.79 25.76 5.94
CA ILE A 41 -18.33 27.14 5.72
C ILE A 41 -19.32 28.17 6.24
N LYS A 42 -20.63 27.93 6.07
CA LYS A 42 -21.66 28.82 6.57
C LYS A 42 -21.56 28.99 8.08
N ASP A 43 -21.52 27.87 8.81
CA ASP A 43 -21.48 27.87 10.27
C ASP A 43 -20.20 28.54 10.80
N VAL A 44 -19.07 28.31 10.12
CA VAL A 44 -17.80 28.96 10.47
C VAL A 44 -17.86 30.46 10.19
N LEU A 45 -18.43 30.88 9.06
CA LEU A 45 -18.61 32.30 8.71
C LEU A 45 -19.51 33.03 9.72
N GLU A 46 -20.60 32.40 10.14
CA GLU A 46 -21.50 32.96 11.16
C GLU A 46 -20.78 33.16 12.50
N LYS A 47 -19.94 32.20 12.90
CA LYS A 47 -19.13 32.30 14.13
C LYS A 47 -18.07 33.40 14.02
N VAL A 48 -17.32 33.43 12.91
CA VAL A 48 -16.21 34.37 12.70
C VAL A 48 -16.69 35.81 12.58
N PHE A 49 -17.81 36.04 11.90
CA PHE A 49 -18.36 37.37 11.63
C PHE A 49 -19.64 37.70 12.43
N LYS A 50 -19.89 37.01 13.55
CA LYS A 50 -21.06 37.20 14.42
C LYS A 50 -21.35 38.67 14.77
N GLY A 51 -20.30 39.49 14.92
CA GLY A 51 -20.42 40.91 15.22
C GLY A 51 -20.90 41.79 14.05
N ASN A 52 -20.85 41.30 12.81
CA ASN A 52 -21.23 42.05 11.62
C ASN A 52 -22.64 41.67 11.15
N LYS A 53 -23.66 42.30 11.74
CA LYS A 53 -25.08 42.03 11.44
C LYS A 53 -25.45 42.15 9.95
N THR A 54 -24.76 43.03 9.19
CA THR A 54 -25.02 43.21 7.76
C THR A 54 -24.49 42.03 6.95
N PHE A 55 -23.28 41.57 7.27
CA PHE A 55 -22.72 40.38 6.65
C PHE A 55 -23.58 39.14 6.92
N ILE A 56 -23.99 38.92 8.18
CA ILE A 56 -24.84 37.77 8.55
C ILE A 56 -26.17 37.79 7.77
N ARG A 57 -26.86 38.94 7.71
CA ARG A 57 -28.09 39.08 6.91
C ARG A 57 -27.87 38.82 5.41
N ASN A 58 -26.71 39.20 4.88
CA ASN A 58 -26.36 38.95 3.48
C ASN A 58 -25.99 37.48 3.24
N LEU A 59 -25.34 36.83 4.22
CA LEU A 59 -25.02 35.41 4.22
C LEU A 59 -26.30 34.57 4.14
N GLU A 60 -27.33 34.89 4.93
CA GLU A 60 -28.64 34.22 4.86
C GLU A 60 -29.29 34.36 3.48
N LYS A 61 -29.18 35.53 2.85
CA LYS A 61 -29.82 35.82 1.55
C LYS A 61 -29.06 35.30 0.34
N LYS A 62 -27.73 35.21 0.43
CA LYS A 62 -26.83 34.89 -0.68
C LYS A 62 -25.81 33.82 -0.28
N GLU A 63 -26.27 32.86 0.50
CA GLU A 63 -25.45 31.82 1.13
C GLU A 63 -24.52 31.15 0.13
N ARG A 64 -25.08 30.61 -0.96
CA ARG A 64 -24.32 29.87 -1.97
C ARG A 64 -23.15 30.67 -2.53
N ILE A 65 -23.39 31.92 -2.96
CA ILE A 65 -22.39 32.77 -3.59
C ILE A 65 -21.28 33.13 -2.59
N ILE A 66 -21.67 33.49 -1.36
CA ILE A 66 -20.72 33.91 -0.32
C ILE A 66 -19.85 32.71 0.11
N CYS A 67 -20.48 31.55 0.36
CA CYS A 67 -19.76 30.34 0.75
C CYS A 67 -18.81 29.86 -0.36
N GLU A 68 -19.24 29.87 -1.63
CA GLU A 68 -18.36 29.53 -2.77
C GLU A 68 -17.18 30.50 -2.90
N THR A 69 -17.42 31.80 -2.71
CA THR A 69 -16.37 32.83 -2.77
C THR A 69 -15.34 32.64 -1.66
N VAL A 70 -15.81 32.42 -0.42
CA VAL A 70 -14.93 32.19 0.74
C VAL A 70 -14.18 30.87 0.58
N TYR A 71 -14.84 29.80 0.13
CA TYR A 71 -14.19 28.52 -0.13
C TYR A 71 -13.07 28.63 -1.17
N GLY A 72 -13.35 29.32 -2.28
CA GLY A 72 -12.36 29.59 -3.32
C GLY A 72 -11.18 30.40 -2.78
N LEU A 73 -11.43 31.38 -1.91
CA LEU A 73 -10.39 32.17 -1.24
C LEU A 73 -9.54 31.32 -0.31
N THR A 74 -10.15 30.49 0.55
CA THR A 74 -9.42 29.65 1.51
C THR A 74 -8.61 28.57 0.81
N LEU A 75 -9.15 27.94 -0.23
CA LEU A 75 -8.41 26.98 -1.05
C LEU A 75 -7.25 27.64 -1.78
N SER A 76 -7.51 28.76 -2.46
CA SER A 76 -6.46 29.51 -3.15
C SER A 76 -5.38 29.92 -2.17
N ALA A 77 -5.76 30.40 -0.98
CA ALA A 77 -4.86 30.85 0.08
C ALA A 77 -3.91 29.76 0.56
N ASN A 78 -4.39 28.52 0.60
CA ASN A 78 -3.67 27.38 1.14
C ASN A 78 -3.14 26.44 0.05
N ILE A 79 -3.29 26.76 -1.25
CA ILE A 79 -2.96 25.84 -2.33
C ILE A 79 -1.52 25.34 -2.27
N SER A 80 -0.56 26.22 -1.97
CA SER A 80 0.84 25.83 -1.85
C SER A 80 1.08 24.88 -0.67
N SER A 81 0.43 25.12 0.47
CA SER A 81 0.54 24.27 1.65
C SER A 81 -0.17 22.92 1.46
N LEU A 82 -1.32 22.93 0.78
CA LEU A 82 -2.03 21.71 0.39
C LEU A 82 -1.18 20.87 -0.56
N LEU A 83 -0.64 21.48 -1.62
CA LEU A 83 0.26 20.80 -2.56
C LEU A 83 1.52 20.27 -1.88
N SER A 84 2.16 21.04 -0.98
CA SER A 84 3.33 20.55 -0.25
C SER A 84 2.99 19.39 0.67
N THR A 85 1.82 19.43 1.32
CA THR A 85 1.37 18.36 2.22
C THR A 85 1.03 17.10 1.41
N LEU A 86 0.30 17.25 0.30
CA LEU A 86 0.02 16.15 -0.62
C LEU A 86 1.31 15.54 -1.16
N ASN A 87 2.29 16.35 -1.56
CA ASN A 87 3.57 15.86 -2.04
C ASN A 87 4.31 15.06 -0.95
N GLN A 88 4.34 15.56 0.29
CA GLN A 88 4.95 14.85 1.41
C GLN A 88 4.24 13.51 1.69
N GLU A 89 2.92 13.47 1.68
CA GLU A 89 2.16 12.24 1.93
C GLU A 89 2.30 11.24 0.77
N MET A 90 2.33 11.70 -0.48
CA MET A 90 2.62 10.86 -1.64
C MET A 90 4.04 10.30 -1.56
N GLU A 91 5.05 11.15 -1.32
CA GLU A 91 6.45 10.72 -1.19
C GLU A 91 6.61 9.70 -0.05
N ARG A 92 6.02 9.96 1.12
CA ARG A 92 6.02 9.02 2.25
C ARG A 92 5.33 7.71 1.91
N THR A 93 4.19 7.74 1.22
CA THR A 93 3.45 6.51 0.89
C THR A 93 4.20 5.70 -0.16
N PHE A 94 4.57 6.31 -1.28
CA PHE A 94 5.16 5.60 -2.42
C PHE A 94 6.62 5.18 -2.19
N SER A 95 7.38 5.87 -1.32
CA SER A 95 8.72 5.40 -0.91
C SER A 95 8.69 4.10 -0.09
N ASN A 96 7.53 3.71 0.42
CA ASN A 96 7.32 2.48 1.18
C ASN A 96 6.50 1.43 0.40
N VAL A 97 6.36 1.62 -0.91
CA VAL A 97 5.82 0.61 -1.82
C VAL A 97 6.95 -0.30 -2.28
N LYS A 98 6.78 -1.60 -2.05
CA LYS A 98 7.67 -2.69 -2.45
C LYS A 98 7.01 -3.43 -3.61
N TYR A 99 7.45 -3.12 -4.82
CA TYR A 99 6.90 -3.71 -6.04
C TYR A 99 7.68 -4.97 -6.44
N ILE A 100 6.96 -6.04 -6.78
CA ILE A 100 7.52 -7.30 -7.25
C ILE A 100 6.81 -7.69 -8.56
N ALA A 101 7.61 -7.82 -9.62
CA ALA A 101 7.18 -8.15 -10.97
C ALA A 101 6.77 -9.64 -11.10
N PRO A 102 6.00 -10.01 -12.16
CA PRO A 102 5.49 -11.37 -12.33
C PRO A 102 6.59 -12.33 -12.78
N LEU A 103 7.50 -11.85 -13.63
CA LEU A 103 8.69 -12.59 -14.06
C LEU A 103 9.87 -12.24 -13.17
N ARG A 104 10.20 -13.14 -12.26
CA ARG A 104 11.35 -12.97 -11.36
C ARG A 104 12.59 -13.65 -11.93
N ALA A 105 13.76 -13.11 -11.57
CA ALA A 105 15.05 -13.56 -12.06
C ALA A 105 15.24 -15.06 -11.82
N THR A 106 15.76 -15.76 -12.81
CA THR A 106 16.13 -17.16 -12.69
C THR A 106 17.30 -17.29 -11.73
N ALA A 107 17.30 -18.33 -10.88
CA ALA A 107 18.44 -18.54 -10.02
C ALA A 107 19.68 -18.94 -10.83
N GLU A 108 20.84 -18.40 -10.46
CA GLU A 108 22.12 -18.77 -11.04
C GLU A 108 22.83 -19.78 -10.13
N ARG A 109 23.65 -20.65 -10.71
CA ARG A 109 24.41 -21.62 -9.91
C ARG A 109 25.46 -20.94 -9.03
N TYR A 110 26.09 -19.90 -9.57
CA TYR A 110 27.13 -19.10 -8.91
C TYR A 110 26.93 -17.63 -9.20
N TYR A 111 26.85 -16.84 -8.14
CA TYR A 111 26.76 -15.39 -8.21
C TYR A 111 28.14 -14.78 -7.99
N ARG A 112 28.43 -13.65 -8.66
CA ARG A 112 29.73 -12.96 -8.52
C ARG A 112 29.74 -12.04 -7.31
N HIS A 113 30.89 -11.96 -6.64
CA HIS A 113 31.14 -10.97 -5.61
C HIS A 113 30.96 -9.55 -6.17
N GLN A 114 30.09 -8.77 -5.54
CA GLN A 114 29.96 -7.34 -5.76
C GLN A 114 29.98 -6.67 -4.38
N ASP A 115 30.83 -5.67 -4.20
CA ASP A 115 30.98 -4.92 -2.93
C ASP A 115 29.84 -3.91 -2.69
N LEU A 116 28.64 -4.25 -3.15
CA LEU A 116 27.46 -3.38 -3.03
C LEU A 116 26.60 -3.89 -1.88
N GLN A 117 26.44 -3.06 -0.84
CA GLN A 117 25.42 -3.31 0.17
C GLN A 117 24.04 -3.04 -0.42
N VAL A 118 23.22 -4.08 -0.48
CA VAL A 118 21.83 -4.02 -0.92
C VAL A 118 20.94 -3.86 0.29
N LYS A 119 20.06 -2.85 0.26
CA LYS A 119 19.10 -2.59 1.35
C LYS A 119 17.70 -3.11 1.07
N GLU A 120 17.43 -3.51 -0.17
CA GLU A 120 16.10 -3.87 -0.67
C GLU A 120 16.21 -4.80 -1.89
N ILE A 121 15.20 -5.64 -2.10
CA ILE A 121 15.11 -6.53 -3.26
C ILE A 121 14.66 -5.74 -4.49
N ASP A 122 15.35 -5.91 -5.60
CA ASP A 122 14.93 -5.36 -6.89
C ASP A 122 13.58 -5.96 -7.30
N HIS A 123 12.77 -5.24 -8.08
CA HIS A 123 11.44 -5.73 -8.46
C HIS A 123 11.42 -7.11 -9.15
N THR A 124 12.53 -7.54 -9.76
CA THR A 124 12.69 -8.89 -10.35
C THR A 124 13.29 -9.91 -9.39
N GLY A 125 13.87 -9.50 -8.26
CA GLY A 125 14.64 -10.36 -7.37
C GLY A 125 16.06 -10.68 -7.85
N SER A 126 16.59 -10.01 -8.88
CA SER A 126 17.94 -10.25 -9.43
C SER A 126 19.06 -10.13 -8.39
N ASN A 127 18.86 -9.29 -7.38
CA ASN A 127 19.83 -9.04 -6.32
C ASN A 127 19.60 -9.90 -5.05
N LEU A 128 18.67 -10.87 -5.07
CA LEU A 128 18.33 -11.71 -3.92
C LEU A 128 19.55 -12.34 -3.26
N ALA A 129 20.44 -12.93 -4.06
CA ALA A 129 21.58 -13.64 -3.54
C ALA A 129 22.59 -12.67 -2.87
N MET A 130 22.79 -11.48 -3.45
CA MET A 130 23.61 -10.42 -2.86
C MET A 130 23.00 -9.89 -1.55
N LEU A 131 21.68 -9.76 -1.50
CA LEU A 131 20.97 -9.36 -0.31
C LEU A 131 21.15 -10.37 0.83
N LEU A 132 20.85 -11.65 0.59
CA LEU A 132 20.95 -12.68 1.64
C LEU A 132 22.38 -12.77 2.18
N ARG A 133 23.37 -12.57 1.31
CA ARG A 133 24.77 -12.49 1.73
C ARG A 133 25.06 -11.32 2.67
N SER A 134 24.37 -10.18 2.50
CA SER A 134 24.55 -9.01 3.36
C SER A 134 23.99 -9.18 4.77
N PHE A 135 23.22 -10.24 5.03
CA PHE A 135 22.68 -10.53 6.36
C PHE A 135 23.79 -10.94 7.32
N SER A 136 23.70 -10.45 8.56
CA SER A 136 24.50 -10.98 9.66
C SER A 136 24.17 -12.46 9.93
N THR A 137 25.06 -13.18 10.63
CA THR A 137 24.82 -14.58 11.01
C THR A 137 23.47 -14.78 11.71
N LYS A 138 23.12 -13.86 12.62
CA LYS A 138 21.84 -13.89 13.34
C LYS A 138 20.64 -13.65 12.43
N GLU A 139 20.77 -12.79 11.43
CA GLU A 139 19.71 -12.53 10.46
C GLU A 139 19.53 -13.75 9.54
N ASN A 140 20.61 -14.36 9.08
CA ASN A 140 20.57 -15.60 8.30
C ASN A 140 19.91 -16.75 9.08
N GLU A 141 20.27 -16.95 10.35
CA GLU A 141 19.65 -17.96 11.21
C GLU A 141 18.15 -17.72 11.37
N ARG A 142 17.74 -16.48 11.66
CA ARG A 142 16.32 -16.12 11.80
C ARG A 142 15.56 -16.25 10.50
N PHE A 143 16.16 -15.87 9.38
CA PHE A 143 15.54 -16.00 8.07
C PHE A 143 15.36 -17.48 7.71
N ALA A 144 16.40 -18.30 7.86
CA ALA A 144 16.33 -19.73 7.58
C ALA A 144 15.30 -20.45 8.48
N GLN A 145 15.24 -20.08 9.77
CA GLN A 145 14.22 -20.61 10.66
C GLN A 145 12.81 -20.19 10.24
N TRP A 146 12.61 -18.92 9.90
CA TRP A 146 11.33 -18.41 9.44
C TRP A 146 10.87 -19.08 8.14
N THR A 147 11.76 -19.29 7.17
CA THR A 147 11.40 -20.01 5.94
C THR A 147 11.08 -21.49 6.20
N SER A 148 11.77 -22.12 7.17
CA SER A 148 11.46 -23.51 7.56
C SER A 148 10.05 -23.58 8.12
N GLU A 149 9.73 -22.76 9.12
CA GLU A 149 8.45 -22.78 9.83
C GLU A 149 7.25 -22.47 8.91
N ASN A 150 7.43 -21.59 7.92
CA ASN A 150 6.32 -21.13 7.08
C ASN A 150 6.23 -21.85 5.73
N PHE A 151 7.32 -22.40 5.21
CA PHE A 151 7.35 -22.99 3.87
C PHE A 151 7.92 -24.41 3.80
N GLY A 152 8.58 -24.90 4.86
CA GLY A 152 9.19 -26.23 4.90
C GLY A 152 10.56 -26.31 4.24
N PHE A 153 11.27 -25.17 4.12
CA PHE A 153 12.64 -25.16 3.59
C PHE A 153 13.52 -24.10 4.26
N LYS A 154 14.83 -24.35 4.27
CA LYS A 154 15.86 -23.41 4.74
C LYS A 154 16.66 -22.88 3.57
N VAL A 155 17.05 -21.62 3.66
CA VAL A 155 17.91 -20.96 2.70
C VAL A 155 19.25 -20.66 3.35
N ARG A 156 20.33 -21.03 2.67
CA ARG A 156 21.70 -20.76 3.12
C ARG A 156 22.51 -20.17 1.97
N VAL A 157 23.35 -19.19 2.30
CA VAL A 157 24.34 -18.66 1.38
C VAL A 157 25.66 -19.39 1.64
N GLU A 158 26.15 -20.10 0.63
CA GLU A 158 27.44 -20.75 0.64
C GLU A 158 28.47 -19.87 -0.07
N GLU A 159 29.55 -19.50 0.62
CA GLU A 159 30.65 -18.73 0.03
C GLU A 159 31.70 -19.67 -0.58
N LEU A 160 32.00 -19.46 -1.87
CA LEU A 160 32.91 -20.26 -2.69
C LEU A 160 33.96 -19.35 -3.33
N GLY A 161 34.91 -18.89 -2.54
CA GLY A 161 35.97 -17.98 -2.98
C GLY A 161 35.41 -16.62 -3.43
N LEU A 162 35.50 -16.30 -4.73
CA LEU A 162 34.96 -15.07 -5.32
C LEU A 162 33.47 -15.18 -5.74
N HIS A 163 32.87 -16.33 -5.47
CA HIS A 163 31.48 -16.61 -5.79
C HIS A 163 30.69 -16.98 -4.55
N TYR A 164 29.37 -16.93 -4.65
CA TYR A 164 28.48 -17.52 -3.67
C TYR A 164 27.36 -18.28 -4.38
N ALA A 165 26.82 -19.28 -3.70
CA ALA A 165 25.72 -20.11 -4.14
C ALA A 165 24.59 -20.05 -3.12
N LEU A 166 23.35 -20.04 -3.59
CA LEU A 166 22.19 -20.22 -2.73
C LEU A 166 21.88 -21.71 -2.64
N GLN A 167 21.88 -22.21 -1.42
CA GLN A 167 21.58 -23.60 -1.09
C GLN A 167 20.21 -23.65 -0.41
N ILE A 168 19.40 -24.63 -0.83
CA ILE A 168 18.09 -24.93 -0.27
C ILE A 168 18.15 -26.30 0.37
N GLN A 169 17.62 -26.39 1.59
CA GLN A 169 17.42 -27.65 2.30
C GLN A 169 15.91 -27.77 2.59
N THR A 170 15.28 -28.82 2.10
CA THR A 170 13.87 -29.13 2.39
C THR A 170 13.75 -29.93 3.68
N GLU A 171 12.60 -29.92 4.33
CA GLU A 171 12.40 -30.69 5.57
C GLU A 171 12.51 -32.20 5.36
N ASP A 172 12.13 -32.69 4.18
CA ASP A 172 12.14 -34.12 3.85
C ASP A 172 13.54 -34.67 3.50
N ASP A 173 14.52 -33.80 3.20
CA ASP A 173 15.87 -34.21 2.81
C ASP A 173 16.92 -33.39 3.56
N PRO A 174 17.79 -34.03 4.38
CA PRO A 174 18.85 -33.31 5.08
C PRO A 174 19.92 -32.73 4.14
N LYS A 175 19.93 -33.08 2.85
CA LYS A 175 20.90 -32.55 1.88
C LYS A 175 20.58 -31.10 1.49
N GLU A 176 21.65 -30.34 1.25
CA GLU A 176 21.60 -29.02 0.65
C GLU A 176 21.76 -29.14 -0.86
N TYR A 177 20.89 -28.46 -1.61
CA TYR A 177 20.90 -28.42 -3.06
C TYR A 177 20.99 -26.98 -3.55
N ASN A 178 21.72 -26.77 -4.65
CA ASN A 178 21.77 -25.46 -5.26
C ASN A 178 20.35 -25.09 -5.72
N ILE A 179 19.94 -23.84 -5.47
CA ILE A 179 18.62 -23.35 -5.86
C ILE A 179 18.31 -23.56 -7.36
N ASN A 180 19.32 -23.51 -8.23
CA ASN A 180 19.17 -23.74 -9.67
C ASN A 180 18.75 -25.20 -9.96
N ASP A 181 19.19 -26.13 -9.12
CA ASP A 181 18.91 -27.57 -9.25
C ASP A 181 17.56 -27.96 -8.62
N MET A 182 16.92 -27.08 -7.83
CA MET A 182 15.67 -27.33 -7.07
C MET A 182 14.37 -26.94 -7.82
N GLY A 183 14.50 -26.56 -9.10
CA GLY A 183 13.37 -26.15 -9.93
C GLY A 183 12.97 -24.69 -9.76
N PHE A 184 12.21 -24.19 -10.73
CA PHE A 184 11.95 -22.75 -10.92
C PHE A 184 11.16 -22.09 -9.76
N GLY A 185 10.40 -22.87 -8.98
CA GLY A 185 9.51 -22.34 -7.95
C GLY A 185 10.23 -21.60 -6.82
N PHE A 186 11.36 -22.12 -6.33
CA PHE A 186 12.12 -21.48 -5.24
C PHE A 186 12.68 -20.11 -5.66
N SER A 187 13.18 -20.00 -6.90
CA SER A 187 13.68 -18.71 -7.40
C SER A 187 12.57 -17.68 -7.60
N GLN A 188 11.33 -18.11 -7.79
CA GLN A 188 10.16 -17.23 -7.87
C GLN A 188 9.64 -16.82 -6.48
N ILE A 189 9.63 -17.71 -5.50
CA ILE A 189 9.04 -17.38 -4.19
C ILE A 189 10.00 -16.58 -3.28
N LEU A 190 11.30 -16.86 -3.34
CA LEU A 190 12.27 -16.28 -2.42
C LEU A 190 12.37 -14.75 -2.47
N PRO A 191 12.31 -14.07 -3.64
CA PRO A 191 12.27 -12.61 -3.67
C PRO A 191 11.09 -12.03 -2.88
N ILE A 192 9.92 -12.67 -2.94
CA ILE A 192 8.73 -12.24 -2.20
C ILE A 192 8.94 -12.43 -0.70
N VAL A 193 9.35 -13.64 -0.31
CA VAL A 193 9.54 -14.09 1.07
C VAL A 193 10.63 -13.25 1.76
N ALA A 194 11.78 -13.05 1.11
CA ALA A 194 12.86 -12.24 1.64
C ALA A 194 12.48 -10.75 1.75
N SER A 195 11.76 -10.20 0.78
CA SER A 195 11.31 -8.80 0.81
C SER A 195 10.38 -8.54 2.00
N ILE A 196 9.41 -9.43 2.20
CA ILE A 196 8.48 -9.37 3.33
C ILE A 196 9.20 -9.55 4.65
N TRP A 197 10.08 -10.54 4.77
CA TRP A 197 10.84 -10.79 5.99
C TRP A 197 11.69 -9.56 6.38
N MET A 198 12.35 -8.91 5.41
CA MET A 198 13.18 -7.73 5.68
C MET A 198 12.40 -6.57 6.28
N GLU A 199 11.21 -6.30 5.77
CA GLU A 199 10.39 -5.16 6.23
C GLU A 199 9.68 -5.45 7.57
N THR A 200 9.43 -6.73 7.86
CA THR A 200 8.64 -7.17 9.03
C THR A 200 9.52 -7.58 10.22
N SER A 201 10.75 -8.03 9.97
CA SER A 201 11.66 -8.56 11.01
C SER A 201 12.53 -7.49 11.67
N LYS A 202 12.69 -6.32 11.05
CA LYS A 202 13.51 -5.24 11.61
C LYS A 202 12.73 -4.51 12.71
N PRO A 203 13.27 -4.37 13.94
CA PRO A 203 12.63 -3.58 14.98
C PRO A 203 12.59 -2.11 14.53
N LYS A 204 11.39 -1.61 14.22
CA LYS A 204 11.18 -0.19 13.90
C LYS A 204 11.23 0.62 15.20
N ASN A 205 12.45 0.90 15.68
CA ASN A 205 12.69 1.73 16.86
C ASN A 205 12.34 3.19 16.54
N GLY A 206 11.14 3.64 16.92
CA GLY A 206 10.81 5.07 16.94
C GLY A 206 9.32 5.40 16.90
N SER A 207 8.87 6.23 17.85
CA SER A 207 7.51 6.81 17.92
C SER A 207 7.09 7.60 16.66
N ARG A 208 8.01 7.96 15.76
CA ARG A 208 7.74 8.71 14.52
C ARG A 208 7.33 7.84 13.32
N ILE A 209 7.42 6.52 13.41
CA ILE A 209 7.16 5.60 12.29
C ILE A 209 5.74 5.01 12.33
N ARG A 210 4.96 5.27 13.40
CA ARG A 210 3.59 4.73 13.57
C ARG A 210 2.59 5.09 12.45
N ASN A 211 2.91 6.06 11.59
CA ASN A 211 2.05 6.50 10.49
C ASN A 211 2.56 6.11 9.10
N ILE A 212 3.60 5.28 8.98
CA ILE A 212 4.14 4.88 7.66
C ILE A 212 3.50 3.55 7.25
N SER A 213 2.73 3.57 6.16
CA SER A 213 2.17 2.36 5.56
C SER A 213 3.23 1.65 4.73
N ILE A 214 3.50 0.38 5.02
CA ILE A 214 4.27 -0.51 4.14
C ILE A 214 3.28 -1.14 3.16
N ILE A 215 3.59 -1.09 1.87
CA ILE A 215 2.70 -1.63 0.84
C ILE A 215 3.51 -2.59 -0.03
N PHE A 216 3.14 -3.86 -0.06
CA PHE A 216 3.64 -4.81 -1.06
C PHE A 216 2.69 -4.80 -2.25
N ALA A 217 3.23 -4.61 -3.45
CA ALA A 217 2.51 -4.71 -4.72
C ALA A 217 3.12 -5.85 -5.53
N ILE A 218 2.42 -6.98 -5.65
CA ILE A 218 2.98 -8.24 -6.16
C ILE A 218 2.17 -8.72 -7.36
N GLU A 219 2.80 -8.83 -8.52
CA GLU A 219 2.14 -9.41 -9.70
C GLU A 219 2.34 -10.93 -9.74
N GLN A 220 1.25 -11.67 -9.95
CA GLN A 220 1.20 -13.11 -10.18
C GLN A 220 2.16 -13.90 -9.26
N PRO A 221 2.00 -13.79 -7.92
CA PRO A 221 2.85 -14.47 -6.96
C PRO A 221 2.83 -16.01 -7.14
N GLU A 222 1.76 -16.56 -7.71
CA GLU A 222 1.58 -17.99 -7.97
C GLU A 222 2.39 -18.54 -9.15
N LEU A 223 2.95 -17.68 -10.00
CA LEU A 223 3.48 -18.07 -11.30
C LEU A 223 4.67 -19.04 -11.15
N HIS A 224 4.57 -20.19 -11.82
CA HIS A 224 5.48 -21.35 -11.73
C HIS A 224 5.57 -22.03 -10.34
N LEU A 225 4.63 -21.76 -9.43
CA LEU A 225 4.55 -22.45 -8.15
C LEU A 225 3.59 -23.64 -8.21
N HIS A 226 3.96 -24.72 -7.53
CA HIS A 226 3.04 -25.81 -7.23
C HIS A 226 1.89 -25.28 -6.36
N PRO A 227 0.63 -25.77 -6.51
CA PRO A 227 -0.52 -25.31 -5.72
C PRO A 227 -0.26 -25.26 -4.21
N GLU A 228 0.45 -26.24 -3.66
CA GLU A 228 0.83 -26.25 -2.24
C GLU A 228 1.63 -25.01 -1.81
N TYR A 229 2.59 -24.56 -2.62
CA TYR A 229 3.36 -23.35 -2.34
C TYR A 229 2.53 -22.07 -2.53
N GLN A 230 1.52 -22.09 -3.42
CA GLN A 230 0.57 -20.99 -3.55
C GLN A 230 -0.26 -20.82 -2.28
N ALA A 231 -0.76 -21.93 -1.71
CA ALA A 231 -1.47 -21.94 -0.44
C ALA A 231 -0.56 -21.48 0.72
N LYS A 232 0.66 -22.01 0.83
CA LYS A 232 1.64 -21.58 1.84
C LYS A 232 1.93 -20.07 1.74
N LEU A 233 2.04 -19.54 0.53
CA LEU A 233 2.27 -18.11 0.32
C LEU A 233 1.08 -17.25 0.76
N ALA A 234 -0.15 -17.67 0.45
CA ALA A 234 -1.37 -17.00 0.91
C ALA A 234 -1.48 -17.01 2.45
N LYS A 235 -1.23 -18.16 3.09
CA LYS A 235 -1.18 -18.26 4.57
C LYS A 235 -0.12 -17.35 5.17
N MET A 236 1.06 -17.27 4.56
CA MET A 236 2.12 -16.37 5.03
C MET A 236 1.70 -14.90 4.94
N PHE A 237 0.96 -14.48 3.90
CA PHE A 237 0.42 -13.12 3.83
C PHE A 237 -0.50 -12.81 5.02
N VAL A 238 -1.39 -13.74 5.39
CA VAL A 238 -2.27 -13.62 6.57
C VAL A 238 -1.45 -13.47 7.85
N LEU A 239 -0.48 -14.36 8.06
CA LEU A 239 0.40 -14.33 9.24
C LEU A 239 1.12 -12.99 9.39
N VAL A 240 1.64 -12.45 8.29
CA VAL A 240 2.35 -11.17 8.28
C VAL A 240 1.43 -9.99 8.55
N ILE A 241 0.21 -10.00 8.01
CA ILE A 241 -0.79 -8.97 8.27
C ILE A 241 -1.16 -8.97 9.77
N ASN A 242 -1.41 -10.13 10.35
CA ASN A 242 -1.74 -10.25 11.78
C ASN A 242 -0.60 -9.79 12.68
N ALA A 243 0.63 -10.24 12.40
CA ALA A 243 1.81 -9.80 13.14
C ALA A 243 2.05 -8.28 13.01
N ALA A 244 1.68 -7.67 11.89
CA ALA A 244 1.74 -6.21 11.72
C ALA A 244 0.65 -5.50 12.53
N LYS A 245 -0.59 -6.01 12.53
CA LYS A 245 -1.71 -5.49 13.33
C LYS A 245 -1.39 -5.47 14.82
N GLU A 246 -0.87 -6.57 15.37
CA GLU A 246 -0.46 -6.66 16.78
C GLU A 246 0.57 -5.58 17.16
N LYS A 247 1.46 -5.24 16.23
CA LYS A 247 2.50 -4.21 16.40
C LYS A 247 2.01 -2.80 16.05
N ASN A 248 0.73 -2.62 15.70
CA ASN A 248 0.15 -1.37 15.20
C ASN A 248 0.93 -0.80 14.00
N ILE A 249 1.35 -1.69 13.08
CA ILE A 249 2.02 -1.34 11.82
C ILE A 249 0.99 -1.44 10.71
N SER A 250 0.81 -0.36 9.94
CA SER A 250 0.01 -0.39 8.71
C SER A 250 0.77 -1.13 7.61
N LEU A 251 0.48 -2.41 7.43
CA LEU A 251 1.02 -3.23 6.33
C LEU A 251 -0.13 -3.61 5.40
N LYS A 252 0.08 -3.44 4.09
CA LYS A 252 -0.89 -3.80 3.05
C LYS A 252 -0.21 -4.67 2.02
N ILE A 253 -0.90 -5.72 1.57
CA ILE A 253 -0.45 -6.56 0.46
C ILE A 253 -1.51 -6.43 -0.63
N ILE A 254 -1.09 -5.95 -1.79
CA ILE A 254 -1.88 -5.85 -3.01
C ILE A 254 -1.26 -6.84 -3.96
N PHE A 255 -2.01 -7.85 -4.40
CA PHE A 255 -1.48 -8.80 -5.36
C PHE A 255 -2.49 -9.13 -6.46
N GLU A 256 -1.97 -9.30 -7.67
CA GLU A 256 -2.74 -9.81 -8.82
C GLU A 256 -2.60 -11.32 -8.86
N THR A 257 -3.70 -12.05 -8.94
CA THR A 257 -3.65 -13.52 -9.06
C THR A 257 -4.71 -14.07 -10.00
N HIS A 258 -4.36 -15.18 -10.64
CA HIS A 258 -5.25 -16.10 -11.34
C HIS A 258 -5.28 -17.47 -10.65
N SER A 259 -4.83 -17.58 -9.40
CA SER A 259 -4.85 -18.82 -8.65
C SER A 259 -6.12 -18.97 -7.83
N ASN A 260 -6.93 -19.98 -8.15
CA ASN A 260 -7.98 -20.46 -7.25
C ASN A 260 -7.40 -20.80 -5.88
N THR A 261 -6.31 -21.56 -5.87
CA THR A 261 -5.68 -22.03 -4.64
C THR A 261 -5.39 -20.89 -3.67
N MET A 262 -4.88 -19.75 -4.15
CA MET A 262 -4.61 -18.60 -3.28
C MET A 262 -5.89 -17.96 -2.74
N ILE A 263 -6.93 -17.82 -3.57
CA ILE A 263 -8.21 -17.23 -3.14
C ILE A 263 -8.94 -18.16 -2.16
N ASP A 264 -9.01 -19.46 -2.49
CA ASP A 264 -9.61 -20.49 -1.64
C ASP A 264 -8.89 -20.54 -0.29
N THR A 265 -7.56 -20.49 -0.28
CA THR A 265 -6.77 -20.47 0.97
C THR A 265 -7.06 -19.23 1.84
N LEU A 266 -7.35 -18.07 1.23
CA LEU A 266 -7.77 -16.89 2.00
C LEU A 266 -9.16 -17.10 2.61
N GLY A 267 -10.06 -17.76 1.89
CA GLY A 267 -11.37 -18.19 2.40
C GLY A 267 -11.23 -19.15 3.58
N ASP A 268 -10.40 -20.19 3.44
CA ASP A 268 -10.08 -21.15 4.51
C ASP A 268 -9.56 -20.44 5.76
N CYS A 269 -8.64 -19.46 5.61
CA CYS A 269 -8.13 -18.67 6.73
C CYS A 269 -9.22 -17.82 7.43
N ILE A 270 -10.25 -17.39 6.70
CA ILE A 270 -11.38 -16.67 7.29
C ILE A 270 -12.29 -17.63 8.05
N GLU A 271 -12.60 -18.80 7.47
CA GLU A 271 -13.38 -19.86 8.11
C GLU A 271 -12.71 -20.33 9.41
N ASP A 272 -11.38 -20.50 9.40
CA ASP A 272 -10.57 -20.89 10.55
C ASP A 272 -10.43 -19.79 11.62
N GLY A 273 -10.83 -18.54 11.29
CA GLY A 273 -10.73 -17.38 12.18
C GLY A 273 -9.32 -16.75 12.27
N ASP A 274 -8.42 -17.14 11.37
CA ASP A 274 -7.08 -16.55 11.25
C ASP A 274 -7.09 -15.18 10.56
N LEU A 275 -8.14 -14.85 9.81
CA LEU A 275 -8.27 -13.60 9.06
C LEU A 275 -9.70 -13.06 9.17
N GLU A 276 -9.87 -11.75 9.37
CA GLU A 276 -11.20 -11.16 9.35
C GLU A 276 -11.61 -10.88 7.89
N ALA A 277 -12.86 -11.22 7.51
CA ALA A 277 -13.35 -10.99 6.15
C ALA A 277 -13.21 -9.52 5.69
N GLN A 278 -13.33 -8.55 6.61
CA GLN A 278 -13.17 -7.12 6.34
C GLN A 278 -11.74 -6.69 6.01
N ASP A 279 -10.74 -7.53 6.28
CA ASP A 279 -9.33 -7.27 5.94
C ASP A 279 -9.02 -7.56 4.47
N VAL A 280 -9.92 -8.25 3.78
CA VAL A 280 -9.73 -8.69 2.41
C VAL A 280 -10.72 -7.98 1.50
N ASN A 281 -10.22 -7.48 0.38
CA ASN A 281 -11.05 -6.92 -0.69
C ASN A 281 -10.64 -7.56 -2.01
N ILE A 282 -11.60 -8.08 -2.77
CA ILE A 282 -11.35 -8.70 -4.07
C ILE A 282 -11.89 -7.79 -5.17
N VAL A 283 -11.02 -7.46 -6.12
CA VAL A 283 -11.37 -6.67 -7.29
C VAL A 283 -11.28 -7.55 -8.53
N LEU A 284 -12.41 -7.72 -9.19
CA LEU A 284 -12.57 -8.56 -10.36
C LEU A 284 -12.59 -7.71 -11.62
N PHE A 285 -11.70 -8.02 -12.54
CA PHE A 285 -11.61 -7.38 -13.85
C PHE A 285 -12.25 -8.30 -14.91
N ALA A 286 -13.49 -8.00 -15.30
CA ALA A 286 -14.23 -8.78 -16.28
C ALA A 286 -14.28 -8.06 -17.63
N LYS A 287 -13.76 -8.70 -18.68
CA LYS A 287 -13.86 -8.19 -20.05
C LYS A 287 -15.01 -8.89 -20.77
N GLU A 288 -16.02 -8.13 -21.18
CA GLU A 288 -17.11 -8.66 -21.99
C GLU A 288 -16.65 -8.90 -23.44
N PHE A 289 -17.10 -10.01 -24.05
CA PHE A 289 -16.57 -10.52 -25.32
C PHE A 289 -16.69 -9.57 -26.52
N ASN A 290 -17.47 -8.49 -26.41
CA ASN A 290 -17.70 -7.50 -27.47
C ASN A 290 -17.57 -6.04 -26.99
N SER A 291 -17.01 -5.81 -25.80
CA SER A 291 -16.81 -4.45 -25.27
C SER A 291 -15.34 -4.03 -25.33
N SER A 292 -15.10 -2.76 -25.66
CA SER A 292 -13.79 -2.12 -25.51
C SER A 292 -13.50 -1.73 -24.05
N THR A 293 -14.48 -1.84 -23.16
CA THR A 293 -14.36 -1.45 -21.74
C THR A 293 -14.26 -2.67 -20.84
N THR A 294 -13.36 -2.63 -19.86
CA THR A 294 -13.28 -3.61 -18.77
C THR A 294 -14.29 -3.24 -17.68
N ASN A 295 -15.15 -4.18 -17.30
CA ASN A 295 -16.06 -4.01 -16.18
C ASN A 295 -15.33 -4.37 -14.87
N ILE A 296 -15.38 -3.49 -13.88
CA ILE A 296 -14.76 -3.68 -12.58
C ILE A 296 -15.86 -4.03 -11.59
N LYS A 297 -15.73 -5.20 -10.95
CA LYS A 297 -16.64 -5.63 -9.87
C LYS A 297 -15.85 -5.81 -8.59
N PHE A 298 -16.51 -5.57 -7.47
CA PHE A 298 -15.96 -5.82 -6.15
C PHE A 298 -16.64 -7.04 -5.58
N SER A 299 -15.87 -7.89 -4.94
CA SER A 299 -16.32 -9.12 -4.31
C SER A 299 -15.67 -9.21 -2.94
N HIS A 300 -16.30 -9.91 -2.02
CA HIS A 300 -15.92 -9.95 -0.63
C HIS A 300 -16.21 -11.32 -0.05
N PHE A 301 -15.47 -11.67 0.99
CA PHE A 301 -15.75 -12.88 1.76
C PHE A 301 -16.84 -12.60 2.78
N ASN A 302 -17.67 -13.60 3.05
CA ASN A 302 -18.50 -13.61 4.25
C ASN A 302 -17.72 -14.18 5.45
N ASN A 303 -18.36 -14.24 6.62
CA ASN A 303 -17.73 -14.73 7.85
C ASN A 303 -17.43 -16.24 7.83
N ASP A 304 -18.03 -16.98 6.90
CA ASP A 304 -17.81 -18.42 6.73
C ASP A 304 -16.72 -18.69 5.67
N GLY A 305 -15.99 -17.66 5.20
CA GLY A 305 -14.91 -17.81 4.23
C GLY A 305 -15.37 -18.01 2.78
N PHE A 306 -16.67 -17.95 2.49
CA PHE A 306 -17.17 -18.03 1.11
C PHE A 306 -17.12 -16.67 0.43
N LEU A 307 -16.66 -16.65 -0.82
CA LEU A 307 -16.65 -15.43 -1.60
C LEU A 307 -18.04 -15.17 -2.22
N GLU A 308 -18.61 -14.02 -1.88
CA GLU A 308 -19.88 -13.54 -2.41
C GLU A 308 -19.69 -12.88 -3.78
N GLU A 309 -20.66 -13.01 -4.68
CA GLU A 309 -20.59 -12.47 -6.06
C GLU A 309 -19.47 -13.06 -6.93
N TRP A 310 -19.13 -14.34 -6.72
CA TRP A 310 -18.16 -15.03 -7.57
C TRP A 310 -18.58 -15.00 -9.05
N PRO A 311 -17.70 -14.60 -9.97
CA PRO A 311 -18.00 -14.60 -11.39
C PRO A 311 -18.16 -16.04 -11.88
N ILE A 312 -19.39 -16.39 -12.28
CA ILE A 312 -19.71 -17.71 -12.83
C ILE A 312 -18.75 -18.03 -13.98
N GLY A 313 -18.02 -19.14 -13.85
CA GLY A 313 -17.15 -19.66 -14.90
C GLY A 313 -15.76 -19.04 -15.02
N PHE A 314 -15.33 -18.18 -14.09
CA PHE A 314 -13.99 -17.55 -14.15
C PHE A 314 -12.85 -18.57 -14.24
N PHE A 315 -12.99 -19.73 -13.59
CA PHE A 315 -12.01 -20.81 -13.59
C PHE A 315 -12.47 -22.07 -14.32
N SER A 316 -13.64 -22.06 -14.96
CA SER A 316 -14.22 -23.29 -15.51
C SER A 316 -13.52 -23.81 -16.77
N GLY A 317 -12.53 -23.10 -17.31
CA GLY A 317 -11.71 -23.49 -18.48
C GLY A 317 -12.49 -23.71 -19.79
N ARG A 318 -13.82 -23.82 -19.72
CA ARG A 318 -14.75 -23.86 -20.84
C ARG A 318 -15.08 -22.42 -21.20
N ARG A 319 -14.49 -21.98 -22.30
CA ARG A 319 -14.93 -20.78 -23.03
C ARG A 319 -16.33 -20.98 -23.57
#